data_AF-A0A453JRZ7-F1
#
_entry.id   AF-A0A453JRZ7-F1
#
_cell.length_a   1.000
_cell.length_b   1.000
_cell.length_c   1.000
_cell.angle_alpha   90.00
_cell.angle_beta   90.00
_cell.angle_gamma   90.00
#
_symmetry.space_group_name_H-M   'P 1'
#
loop_
_entity.id
_entity.type
_entity.pdbx_description
1 polymer ?
#
loop_
_entity_poly.entity_id
_entity_poly.type
_entity_poly.pdbx_seq_one_letter_code
_entity_poly.pdbx_strand_id
1 'polypeptide(L)'
;MPPASMVLPHQPAGYLETPATESFIHKLQLSVSKGLPHAAPAPASRTDEHELVKSVFQVLQGFDTPLLYWDKNVPAYCEKPGTYVSHLSRASLGSVLKPFLFAATCLKRVELFVGKVRSCGHGTPTLSAFASAVDSWLMRLREAALKEEEKSFISVDRTVTLLALTDSMSRY
;
A
#
# COMPACT_ATOMS: atom_id res chain seq x y z
N MET A 1 -74.40 -1.59 27.18
CA MET A 1 -74.42 -2.94 26.59
C MET A 1 -74.87 -2.82 25.12
N PRO A 2 -74.28 -3.62 24.19
CA PRO A 2 -74.28 -3.45 22.71
C PRO A 2 -75.43 -4.28 22.05
N PRO A 3 -75.56 -4.58 20.71
CA PRO A 3 -74.57 -4.86 19.62
C PRO A 3 -74.79 -4.11 18.27
N ALA A 4 -73.73 -3.76 17.52
CA ALA A 4 -73.03 -4.47 16.41
C ALA A 4 -73.83 -4.70 15.10
N SER A 5 -73.39 -4.16 13.96
CA SER A 5 -72.71 -4.92 12.88
C SER A 5 -72.43 -4.09 11.61
N MET A 6 -71.40 -4.54 10.90
CA MET A 6 -70.70 -4.13 9.68
C MET A 6 -71.51 -3.58 8.49
N VAL A 7 -70.95 -2.61 7.75
CA VAL A 7 -70.85 -2.64 6.26
C VAL A 7 -69.65 -1.79 5.81
N LEU A 8 -68.77 -2.39 5.02
CA LEU A 8 -67.69 -1.76 4.23
C LEU A 8 -68.28 -1.34 2.87
N PRO A 9 -67.86 -0.21 2.26
CA PRO A 9 -67.50 -0.31 0.85
C PRO A 9 -66.33 0.57 0.41
N HIS A 10 -65.42 -0.07 -0.33
CA HIS A 10 -64.76 0.37 -1.56
C HIS A 10 -64.05 1.73 -1.64
N GLN A 11 -62.72 1.63 -1.75
CA GLN A 11 -61.81 2.57 -2.40
C GLN A 11 -62.12 2.68 -3.92
N PRO A 12 -61.80 3.82 -4.57
CA PRO A 12 -60.52 3.90 -5.31
C PRO A 12 -59.85 5.28 -5.14
N ALA A 13 -58.57 5.32 -4.77
CA ALA A 13 -57.42 5.48 -5.67
C ALA A 13 -57.31 6.89 -6.29
N GLY A 14 -56.28 7.62 -5.88
CA GLY A 14 -55.96 8.93 -6.45
C GLY A 14 -54.94 9.76 -5.69
N TYR A 15 -53.93 9.13 -5.05
CA TYR A 15 -52.72 9.87 -4.69
C TYR A 15 -51.91 10.03 -5.97
N LEU A 16 -51.92 11.25 -6.53
CA LEU A 16 -50.97 11.68 -7.53
C LEU A 16 -49.58 11.72 -6.86
N GLU A 17 -48.88 10.59 -6.89
CA GLU A 17 -47.44 10.54 -6.71
C GLU A 17 -46.80 11.35 -7.85
N THR A 18 -46.39 12.57 -7.55
CA THR A 18 -45.35 13.23 -8.34
C THR A 18 -44.12 12.32 -8.31
N PRO A 19 -43.58 11.87 -9.45
CA PRO A 19 -42.36 11.09 -9.44
C PRO A 19 -41.28 11.94 -8.77
N ALA A 20 -40.86 11.52 -7.57
CA ALA A 20 -39.74 12.13 -6.89
C ALA A 20 -38.57 12.04 -7.86
N THR A 21 -38.18 13.18 -8.42
CA THR A 21 -37.03 13.30 -9.31
C THR A 21 -35.84 12.77 -8.53
N GLU A 22 -35.48 11.50 -8.75
CA GLU A 22 -34.34 10.89 -8.10
C GLU A 22 -33.15 11.82 -8.35
N SER A 23 -32.65 12.42 -7.27
CA SER A 23 -31.60 13.41 -7.32
C SER A 23 -30.47 12.88 -8.19
N PHE A 24 -29.88 13.74 -9.04
CA PHE A 24 -28.74 13.38 -9.87
C PHE A 24 -27.63 12.68 -9.06
N ILE A 25 -27.47 13.06 -7.78
CA ILE A 25 -26.57 12.42 -6.83
C ILE A 25 -26.93 10.94 -6.62
N HIS A 26 -28.21 10.61 -6.46
CA HIS A 26 -28.70 9.24 -6.31
C HIS A 26 -28.42 8.40 -7.57
N LYS A 27 -28.65 8.96 -8.77
CA LYS A 27 -28.33 8.28 -10.03
C LYS A 27 -26.84 8.06 -10.23
N LEU A 28 -26.01 9.04 -9.87
CA LEU A 28 -24.54 8.90 -9.88
C LEU A 28 -24.09 7.82 -8.91
N GLN A 29 -24.60 7.83 -7.67
CA GLN A 29 -24.28 6.83 -6.67
C GLN A 29 -24.62 5.42 -7.15
N LEU A 30 -25.84 5.22 -7.68
CA LEU A 30 -26.27 3.93 -8.23
C LEU A 30 -25.43 3.49 -9.44
N SER A 31 -25.06 4.43 -10.32
CA SER A 31 -24.26 4.14 -11.52
C SER A 31 -22.81 3.79 -11.19
N VAL A 32 -22.22 4.48 -10.21
CA VAL A 32 -20.84 4.24 -9.76
C VAL A 32 -20.75 2.98 -8.90
N SER A 33 -21.75 2.71 -8.06
CA SER A 33 -21.70 1.62 -7.09
C SER A 33 -22.47 0.36 -7.51
N LYS A 34 -23.09 0.35 -8.70
CA LYS A 34 -23.96 -0.73 -9.21
C LYS A 34 -25.02 -1.18 -8.20
N GLY A 35 -25.49 -0.27 -7.35
CA GLY A 35 -26.46 -0.59 -6.30
C GLY A 35 -25.90 -1.27 -5.05
N LEU A 36 -24.58 -1.49 -4.94
CA LEU A 36 -23.96 -1.83 -3.65
C LEU A 36 -23.63 -0.55 -2.88
N PRO A 37 -23.82 -0.51 -1.54
CA PRO A 37 -23.27 0.57 -0.73
C PRO A 37 -21.75 0.60 -0.96
N HIS A 38 -21.16 1.80 -1.04
CA HIS A 38 -19.71 1.96 -0.95
C HIS A 38 -19.26 1.26 0.34
N ALA A 39 -18.71 0.05 0.20
CA ALA A 39 -18.17 -0.66 1.34
C ALA A 39 -16.94 0.12 1.79
N ALA A 40 -17.08 0.86 2.89
CA ALA A 40 -15.93 1.39 3.59
C ALA A 40 -14.98 0.20 3.83
N PRO A 41 -13.67 0.32 3.52
CA PRO A 41 -12.71 -0.73 3.77
C PRO A 41 -12.89 -1.25 5.20
N ALA A 42 -12.99 -2.57 5.37
CA ALA A 42 -13.19 -3.14 6.69
C ALA A 42 -12.09 -2.62 7.64
N PRO A 43 -12.43 -2.12 8.84
CA PRO A 43 -11.46 -1.48 9.73
C PRO A 43 -10.28 -2.39 10.12
N ALA A 44 -10.42 -3.70 9.94
CA ALA A 44 -9.37 -4.71 10.13
C ALA A 44 -8.24 -4.67 9.08
N SER A 45 -8.42 -4.01 7.92
CA SER A 45 -7.37 -3.85 6.90
C SER A 45 -6.63 -2.51 7.00
N ARG A 46 -6.91 -1.72 8.04
CA ARG A 46 -6.30 -0.41 8.23
C ARG A 46 -4.84 -0.58 8.65
N THR A 47 -3.95 -0.26 7.73
CA THR A 47 -2.52 -0.25 7.99
C THR A 47 -2.15 1.12 8.54
N ASP A 48 -1.42 1.15 9.64
CA ASP A 48 -0.87 2.40 10.18
C ASP A 48 0.28 2.88 9.28
N GLU A 49 0.36 4.20 9.05
CA GLU A 49 1.39 4.77 8.17
C GLU A 49 2.79 4.44 8.70
N HIS A 50 2.94 4.41 10.02
CA HIS A 50 4.15 4.00 10.72
C HIS A 50 4.64 2.61 10.29
N GLU A 51 3.74 1.62 10.29
CA GLU A 51 4.05 0.23 9.91
C GLU A 51 4.40 0.10 8.43
N LEU A 52 3.78 0.93 7.59
CA LEU A 52 4.10 1.00 6.19
C LEU A 52 5.48 1.62 5.95
N VAL A 53 5.81 2.76 6.59
CA VAL A 53 7.13 3.39 6.47
C VAL A 53 8.22 2.45 6.99
N LYS A 54 7.97 1.75 8.10
CA LYS A 54 8.86 0.72 8.61
C LYS A 54 9.08 -0.40 7.58
N SER A 55 8.00 -0.86 6.95
CA SER A 55 8.09 -1.84 5.88
C SER A 55 8.93 -1.34 4.70
N VAL A 56 8.84 -0.06 4.35
CA VAL A 56 9.67 0.56 3.30
C VAL A 56 11.16 0.49 3.67
N PHE A 57 11.54 0.84 4.90
CA PHE A 57 12.93 0.72 5.35
C PHE A 57 13.44 -0.73 5.29
N GLN A 58 12.61 -1.69 5.71
CA GLN A 58 12.97 -3.10 5.71
C GLN A 58 13.16 -3.67 4.28
N VAL A 59 12.33 -3.28 3.31
CA VAL A 59 12.54 -3.71 1.92
C VAL A 59 13.77 -3.05 1.29
N LEU A 60 14.10 -1.81 1.66
CA LEU A 60 15.35 -1.17 1.23
C LEU A 60 16.58 -1.89 1.80
N GLN A 61 16.46 -2.45 3.01
CA GLN A 61 17.46 -3.33 3.61
C GLN A 61 17.47 -4.73 2.99
N GLY A 62 16.52 -5.07 2.11
CA GLY A 62 16.46 -6.33 1.39
C GLY A 62 15.65 -7.44 2.06
N PHE A 63 14.84 -7.11 3.07
CA PHE A 63 13.93 -8.02 3.75
C PHE A 63 12.53 -8.05 3.11
N ASP A 64 11.78 -9.11 3.37
CA ASP A 64 10.35 -9.19 3.07
C ASP A 64 9.54 -8.81 4.31
N THR A 65 8.38 -8.18 4.10
CA THR A 65 7.52 -7.71 5.18
C THR A 65 6.07 -8.16 4.99
N PRO A 66 5.21 -8.03 6.01
CA PRO A 66 3.80 -8.33 5.87
C PRO A 66 3.09 -7.51 4.80
N LEU A 67 3.57 -6.30 4.48
CA LEU A 67 2.96 -5.36 3.54
C LEU A 67 3.63 -5.35 2.17
N LEU A 68 4.96 -5.54 2.14
CA LEU A 68 5.78 -5.45 0.93
C LEU A 68 6.64 -6.71 0.83
N TYR A 69 6.69 -7.34 -0.34
CA TYR A 69 7.36 -8.62 -0.51
C TYR A 69 8.09 -8.72 -1.85
N TRP A 70 9.14 -9.54 -1.90
CA TRP A 70 9.83 -9.89 -3.13
C TRP A 70 9.03 -10.94 -3.92
N ASP A 71 8.54 -10.57 -5.11
CA ASP A 71 7.94 -11.52 -6.04
C ASP A 71 9.05 -12.25 -6.82
N LYS A 72 9.03 -13.58 -6.77
CA LYS A 72 10.00 -14.41 -7.49
C LYS A 72 9.62 -14.62 -8.96
N ASN A 73 8.32 -14.51 -9.29
CA ASN A 73 7.82 -14.64 -10.66
C ASN A 73 8.11 -13.38 -11.47
N VAL A 74 7.96 -12.22 -10.82
CA VAL A 74 8.34 -10.91 -11.35
C VAL A 74 9.42 -10.37 -10.42
N PRO A 75 10.73 -10.44 -10.77
CA PRO A 75 11.84 -10.18 -9.85
C PRO A 75 11.89 -8.70 -9.42
N ALA A 76 11.02 -8.36 -8.49
CA ALA A 76 10.71 -7.03 -8.01
C ALA A 76 9.99 -7.09 -6.66
N TYR A 77 10.13 -6.03 -5.87
CA TYR A 77 9.31 -5.83 -4.69
C TYR A 77 7.92 -5.32 -5.07
N CYS A 78 6.91 -5.92 -4.46
CA CYS A 78 5.50 -5.67 -4.71
C CYS A 78 4.76 -5.36 -3.41
N GLU A 79 3.75 -4.50 -3.50
CA GLU A 79 2.78 -4.28 -2.44
C GLU A 79 1.82 -5.46 -2.36
N LYS A 80 1.49 -5.93 -1.15
CA LYS A 80 0.45 -6.94 -0.98
C LYS A 80 -0.93 -6.36 -1.32
N PRO A 81 -1.76 -7.14 -2.05
CA PRO A 81 -3.11 -6.70 -2.38
C PRO A 81 -3.91 -6.47 -1.10
N GLY A 82 -4.58 -5.31 -1.02
CA GLY A 82 -5.41 -4.95 0.12
C GLY A 82 -4.73 -4.06 1.17
N THR A 83 -3.47 -3.68 0.96
CA THR A 83 -2.82 -2.65 1.79
C THR A 83 -3.57 -1.33 1.64
N TYR A 84 -3.91 -0.71 2.76
CA TYR A 84 -4.73 0.51 2.79
C TYR A 84 -4.32 1.39 3.96
N VAL A 85 -4.15 2.69 3.67
CA VAL A 85 -3.84 3.72 4.67
C VAL A 85 -4.97 4.75 4.66
N SER A 86 -5.42 5.18 5.84
CA SER A 86 -6.68 5.95 5.99
C SER A 86 -6.75 7.29 5.25
N HIS A 87 -5.62 7.92 4.96
CA HIS A 87 -5.54 9.26 4.35
C HIS A 87 -5.11 9.24 2.88
N LEU A 88 -4.86 8.07 2.28
CA LEU A 88 -4.41 7.96 0.90
C LEU A 88 -5.32 7.05 0.09
N SER A 89 -5.65 7.48 -1.14
CA SER A 89 -6.25 6.60 -2.13
C SER A 89 -5.27 5.50 -2.53
N ARG A 90 -5.76 4.34 -2.98
CA ARG A 90 -4.91 3.25 -3.48
C ARG A 90 -3.99 3.67 -4.62
N ALA A 91 -4.48 4.54 -5.52
CA ALA A 91 -3.67 5.06 -6.63
C ALA A 91 -2.55 5.97 -6.13
N SER A 92 -2.86 6.87 -5.19
CA SER A 92 -1.88 7.77 -4.58
C SER A 92 -0.83 6.98 -3.80
N LEU A 93 -1.26 6.01 -2.99
CA LEU A 93 -0.37 5.12 -2.24
C LEU A 93 0.60 4.39 -3.17
N GLY A 94 0.08 3.75 -4.22
CA GLY A 94 0.91 3.07 -5.22
C GLY A 94 1.90 4.02 -5.91
N SER A 95 1.49 5.26 -6.21
CA SER A 95 2.39 6.26 -6.81
C SER A 95 3.54 6.68 -5.89
N VAL A 96 3.27 6.80 -4.58
CA VAL A 96 4.26 7.17 -3.56
C VAL A 96 5.19 6.00 -3.25
N LEU A 97 4.68 4.76 -3.21
CA LEU A 97 5.49 3.57 -2.94
C LEU A 97 6.38 3.18 -4.12
N LYS A 98 5.96 3.47 -5.35
CA LYS A 98 6.63 3.02 -6.58
C LYS A 98 8.13 3.36 -6.64
N PRO A 99 8.59 4.59 -6.34
CA PRO A 99 10.01 4.91 -6.30
C PRO A 99 10.80 4.07 -5.28
N PHE A 100 10.24 3.87 -4.08
CA PHE A 100 10.89 3.07 -3.04
C PHE A 100 10.99 1.59 -3.42
N LEU A 101 9.91 1.02 -3.95
CA LEU A 101 9.89 -0.37 -4.41
C LEU A 101 10.85 -0.57 -5.59
N PHE A 102 10.94 0.41 -6.49
CA PHE A 102 11.90 0.40 -7.58
C PHE A 102 13.35 0.41 -7.06
N ALA A 103 13.67 1.31 -6.13
CA ALA A 103 15.00 1.37 -5.51
C ALA A 103 15.36 0.06 -4.77
N ALA A 104 14.46 -0.45 -3.93
CA ALA A 104 14.64 -1.74 -3.25
C ALA A 104 14.84 -2.89 -4.25
N THR A 105 14.11 -2.87 -5.36
CA THR A 105 14.26 -3.87 -6.44
C THR A 105 15.63 -3.80 -7.08
N CYS A 106 16.13 -2.60 -7.39
CA CYS A 106 17.47 -2.41 -7.92
C CYS A 106 18.52 -2.96 -6.95
N LEU A 107 18.44 -2.63 -5.67
CA LEU A 107 19.35 -3.13 -4.64
C LEU A 107 19.32 -4.66 -4.54
N LYS A 108 18.13 -5.27 -4.56
CA LYS A 108 17.97 -6.73 -4.48
C LYS A 108 18.54 -7.44 -5.70
N ARG A 109 18.36 -6.88 -6.90
CA ARG A 109 18.96 -7.44 -8.13
C ARG A 109 20.48 -7.38 -8.10
N VAL A 110 21.05 -6.30 -7.59
CA VAL A 110 22.50 -6.19 -7.38
C VAL A 110 22.99 -7.24 -6.38
N GLU A 111 22.29 -7.44 -5.26
CA GLU A 111 22.60 -8.51 -4.31
C GLU A 111 22.57 -9.89 -4.97
N LEU A 112 21.53 -10.22 -5.75
CA LEU A 112 21.43 -11.49 -6.47
C LEU A 112 22.55 -11.67 -7.49
N PHE A 113 22.94 -10.60 -8.18
CA PHE A 113 24.07 -10.61 -9.13
C PHE A 113 25.40 -10.89 -8.42
N VAL A 114 25.70 -10.18 -7.33
CA VAL A 114 26.89 -10.39 -6.51
C VAL A 114 26.92 -11.81 -5.95
N GLY A 115 25.77 -12.29 -5.43
CA GLY A 115 25.62 -13.66 -4.94
C GLY A 115 25.94 -14.69 -6.03
N LYS A 116 25.43 -14.50 -7.25
CA LYS A 116 25.72 -15.37 -8.39
C LYS A 116 27.22 -15.38 -8.73
N VAL A 117 27.87 -14.21 -8.78
CA VAL A 117 29.31 -14.12 -9.03
C VAL A 117 30.12 -14.90 -7.98
N ARG A 118 29.74 -14.79 -6.70
CA ARG A 118 30.39 -15.53 -5.60
C ARG A 118 30.19 -17.04 -5.71
N SER A 119 28.98 -17.48 -6.08
CA SER A 119 28.68 -18.91 -6.26
C SER A 119 29.37 -19.53 -7.48
N CYS A 120 29.71 -18.74 -8.50
CA CYS A 120 30.32 -19.26 -9.73
C CYS A 120 31.78 -19.72 -9.59
N GLY A 121 32.49 -19.39 -8.50
CA GLY A 121 33.82 -19.93 -8.18
C GLY A 121 34.93 -19.65 -9.20
N HIS A 122 35.97 -18.91 -8.79
CA HIS A 122 37.32 -18.84 -9.41
C HIS A 122 37.44 -18.39 -10.89
N GLY A 123 36.34 -18.18 -11.63
CA GLY A 123 36.41 -17.94 -13.07
C GLY A 123 36.97 -16.58 -13.50
N THR A 124 36.91 -15.54 -12.67
CA THR A 124 37.36 -14.18 -13.03
C THR A 124 37.73 -13.35 -11.79
N PRO A 125 39.02 -13.19 -11.44
CA PRO A 125 39.44 -12.46 -10.23
C PRO A 125 39.01 -10.98 -10.26
N THR A 126 39.02 -10.34 -11.42
CA THR A 126 38.56 -8.95 -11.60
C THR A 126 37.06 -8.81 -11.30
N LEU A 127 36.24 -9.76 -11.75
CA LEU A 127 34.81 -9.75 -11.49
C LEU A 127 34.51 -9.99 -10.01
N SER A 128 35.28 -10.86 -9.35
CA SER A 128 35.18 -11.10 -7.90
C SER A 128 35.56 -9.85 -7.09
N ALA A 129 36.62 -9.15 -7.48
CA ALA A 129 37.01 -7.89 -6.85
C ALA A 129 35.93 -6.80 -7.04
N PHE A 130 35.38 -6.69 -8.26
CA PHE A 130 34.26 -5.80 -8.54
C PHE A 130 33.03 -6.15 -7.69
N ALA A 131 32.62 -7.41 -7.66
CA ALA A 131 31.49 -7.87 -6.85
C ALA A 131 31.69 -7.60 -5.36
N SER A 132 32.92 -7.74 -4.85
CA SER A 132 33.25 -7.43 -3.44
C SER A 132 33.18 -5.92 -3.15
N ALA A 133 33.61 -5.07 -4.08
CA ALA A 133 33.45 -3.62 -3.94
C ALA A 133 31.97 -3.21 -3.96
N VAL A 134 31.18 -3.78 -4.89
CA VAL A 134 29.73 -3.53 -4.99
C VAL A 134 29.01 -4.02 -3.73
N ASP A 135 29.35 -5.19 -3.21
CA ASP A 135 28.79 -5.71 -1.96
C ASP A 135 29.04 -4.77 -0.78
N SER A 136 30.27 -4.23 -0.69
CA SER A 136 30.64 -3.26 0.35
C SER A 136 29.84 -1.96 0.25
N TRP A 137 29.55 -1.51 -0.98
CA TRP A 137 28.67 -0.36 -1.21
C TRP A 137 27.22 -0.65 -0.86
N LEU A 138 26.73 -1.84 -1.23
CA LEU A 138 25.38 -2.29 -0.93
C LEU A 138 25.16 -2.39 0.58
N MET A 139 26.12 -2.92 1.33
CA MET A 139 26.06 -2.97 2.80
C MET A 139 26.02 -1.56 3.41
N ARG A 140 26.81 -0.61 2.89
CA ARG A 140 26.76 0.79 3.34
C ARG A 140 25.40 1.44 3.10
N LEU A 141 24.76 1.18 1.95
CA LEU A 141 23.42 1.70 1.66
C LEU A 141 22.37 1.10 2.60
N ARG A 142 22.45 -0.20 2.88
CA ARG A 142 21.55 -0.87 3.84
C ARG A 142 21.75 -0.38 5.27
N GLU A 143 22.99 -0.18 5.68
CA GLU A 143 23.31 0.37 6.99
C GLU A 143 22.81 1.81 7.15
N ALA A 144 22.90 2.63 6.10
CA ALA A 144 22.32 3.98 6.09
C ALA A 144 20.79 3.94 6.24
N ALA A 145 20.11 3.01 5.55
CA ALA A 145 18.67 2.82 5.69
C ALA A 145 18.29 2.36 7.10
N LEU A 146 19.04 1.43 7.70
CA LEU A 146 18.84 0.97 9.07
C LEU A 146 19.03 2.11 10.09
N LYS A 147 20.06 2.95 9.93
CA LYS A 147 20.30 4.10 10.80
C LYS A 147 19.17 5.13 10.74
N GLU A 148 18.63 5.39 9.55
CA GLU A 148 17.49 6.31 9.41
C GLU A 148 16.19 5.68 9.94
N GLU A 149 16.02 4.36 9.84
CA GLU A 149 14.96 3.63 10.54
C GLU A 149 15.08 3.86 12.05
N GLU A 150 16.20 3.46 12.67
CA GLU A 150 16.43 3.63 14.11
C GLU A 150 16.18 5.07 14.58
N LYS A 151 16.71 6.07 13.87
CA LYS A 151 16.50 7.48 14.20
C LYS A 151 15.03 7.89 14.13
N SER A 152 14.30 7.38 13.14
CA SER A 152 12.89 7.73 12.91
C SER A 152 11.97 7.07 13.93
N PHE A 153 12.31 5.87 14.42
CA PHE A 153 11.47 5.08 15.33
C PHE A 153 11.85 5.22 16.82
N ILE A 154 13.05 5.70 17.15
CA ILE A 154 13.48 5.98 18.54
C ILE A 154 13.05 7.39 18.98
N SER A 155 12.95 8.34 18.05
CA SER A 155 12.59 9.72 18.37
C SER A 155 11.08 9.85 18.58
N VAL A 156 10.65 9.89 19.84
CA VAL A 156 9.23 10.00 20.27
C VAL A 156 8.53 11.24 19.68
N ASP A 157 9.28 12.26 19.27
CA ASP A 157 8.76 13.55 18.77
C ASP A 157 8.68 13.68 17.24
N ARG A 158 9.19 12.69 16.46
CA ARG A 158 9.26 12.81 15.00
C ARG A 158 8.10 12.08 14.34
N THR A 159 7.22 12.81 13.67
CA THR A 159 6.14 12.21 12.87
C THR A 159 6.72 11.53 11.64
N VAL A 160 6.68 10.20 11.61
CA VAL A 160 7.17 9.39 10.49
C VAL A 160 6.07 9.30 9.42
N THR A 161 6.32 9.90 8.26
CA THR A 161 5.36 9.90 7.13
C THR A 161 6.06 9.52 5.82
N LEU A 162 5.31 9.01 4.86
CA LEU A 162 5.85 8.64 3.55
C LEU A 162 6.46 9.85 2.80
N LEU A 163 5.88 11.04 2.98
CA LEU A 163 6.40 12.28 2.41
C LEU A 163 7.72 12.69 3.06
N ALA A 164 7.80 12.64 4.39
CA ALA A 164 9.04 12.92 5.11
C ALA A 164 10.16 11.93 4.72
N LEU A 165 9.80 10.66 4.48
CA LEU A 165 10.74 9.66 3.96
C LEU A 165 11.24 10.00 2.55
N THR A 166 10.35 10.47 1.68
CA THR A 166 10.71 10.87 0.31
C THR A 166 11.74 12.01 0.33
N ASP A 167 11.52 13.01 1.19
CA ASP A 167 12.43 14.15 1.34
C ASP A 167 13.79 13.76 1.97
N SER A 168 13.81 12.85 2.95
CA SER A 168 15.05 12.41 3.58
C SER A 168 15.92 11.59 2.64
N MET A 169 15.32 10.73 1.81
CA MET A 169 16.03 9.89 0.87
C MET A 169 16.49 10.62 -0.38
N SER A 170 15.85 11.73 -0.78
CA SER A 170 16.32 12.56 -1.90
C SER A 170 17.67 13.25 -1.65
N ARG A 171 18.17 13.23 -0.41
CA ARG A 171 19.45 13.84 -0.01
C ARG A 171 20.65 12.88 -0.12
N TYR A 172 20.41 11.62 -0.51
CA TYR A 172 21.40 10.58 -0.74
C TYR A 172 21.46 10.20 -2.22
#